data_AF-A0A7C6S1Q9-F1
#
_entry.id   AF-A0A7C6S1Q9-F1
#
_cell.length_a   1.000
_cell.length_b   1.000
_cell.length_c   1.000
_cell.angle_alpha   90.00
_cell.angle_beta   90.00
_cell.angle_gamma   90.00
#
_symmetry.space_group_name_H-M   'P 1'
#
loop_
_entity.id
_entity.type
_entity.pdbx_description
1 polymer ?
#
loop_
_entity_poly.entity_id
_entity_poly.type
_entity_poly.pdbx_seq_one_letter_code
_entity_poly.pdbx_strand_id
1 'polypeptide(L)'
;MTNATTNTNLQIIRVPQSRLLKKEMADYAEMTMGIVQKHDHQTSMFGALYDKLLGKKRYIEILRLDFGIDSDRFRISEKKNKLLLNIGVFNSSVNVLIKDHPDSNFHPLINALNKHFRYLYREQNDKNLTQKVSGFFDVVETNEEVQVLITKLGLLENVMTIQSLMKDFIEAVEDRISKLAKRPSIKTQTLIRGLATSIENLHKAIEVAYLLSLSADGDVDPDAADTVDYETLIGELNELNASYNRSITIRMHNNRRKAEQKEKEKEGGEPTEGEEGNIENDGADEDYTEEDELEMQAMGLYYDDAMDDELEGELSEELGHNLDGGADE
;
A
#
# COMPACT_ATOMS: atom_id res chain seq x y z
N MET A 1 -33.70 -24.84 -38.00
CA MET A 1 -32.78 -24.65 -36.86
C MET A 1 -31.61 -23.85 -37.38
N THR A 2 -31.68 -22.53 -37.26
CA THR A 2 -30.61 -21.60 -37.65
C THR A 2 -29.58 -21.59 -36.53
N ASN A 3 -28.38 -22.10 -36.82
CA ASN A 3 -27.25 -22.00 -35.92
C ASN A 3 -26.91 -20.51 -35.80
N ALA A 4 -27.26 -19.90 -34.67
CA ALA A 4 -26.75 -18.60 -34.29
C ALA A 4 -25.25 -18.75 -34.04
N THR A 5 -24.46 -18.46 -35.07
CA THR A 5 -23.02 -18.25 -34.93
C THR A 5 -22.89 -16.98 -34.09
N THR A 6 -22.66 -17.14 -32.79
CA THR A 6 -22.33 -16.01 -31.92
C THR A 6 -21.07 -15.36 -32.48
N ASN A 7 -21.23 -14.16 -33.05
CA ASN A 7 -20.13 -13.34 -33.54
C ASN A 7 -19.26 -12.92 -32.34
N THR A 8 -18.30 -13.76 -31.96
CA THR A 8 -17.33 -13.51 -30.89
C THR A 8 -16.39 -12.34 -31.18
N ASN A 9 -16.39 -11.82 -32.41
CA ASN A 9 -15.59 -10.66 -32.82
C ASN A 9 -16.13 -9.31 -32.33
N LEU A 10 -17.32 -9.24 -31.74
CA LEU A 10 -18.01 -7.97 -31.44
C LEU A 10 -18.15 -7.68 -29.94
N GLN A 11 -17.55 -8.51 -29.08
CA GLN A 11 -17.59 -8.32 -27.62
C GLN A 11 -16.25 -7.77 -27.12
N ILE A 12 -16.31 -6.87 -26.14
CA ILE A 12 -15.12 -6.37 -25.47
C ILE A 12 -14.63 -7.45 -24.49
N ILE A 13 -13.40 -7.94 -24.68
CA ILE A 13 -12.75 -8.92 -23.82
C ILE A 13 -12.72 -8.38 -22.39
N ARG A 14 -13.21 -9.15 -21.42
CA ARG A 14 -13.17 -8.74 -20.02
C ARG A 14 -11.81 -9.04 -19.39
N VAL A 15 -11.35 -8.15 -18.53
CA VAL A 15 -10.16 -8.34 -17.69
C VAL A 15 -10.65 -8.67 -16.28
N PRO A 16 -10.10 -9.68 -15.58
CA PRO A 16 -10.44 -9.94 -14.19
C PRO A 16 -9.81 -8.85 -13.32
N GLN A 17 -10.56 -7.76 -13.11
CA GLN A 17 -10.09 -6.54 -12.43
C GLN A 17 -9.65 -6.79 -10.98
N SER A 18 -10.17 -7.83 -10.32
CA SER A 18 -9.73 -8.26 -8.99
C SER A 18 -8.28 -8.76 -8.96
N ARG A 19 -7.73 -9.16 -10.11
CA ARG A 19 -6.36 -9.67 -10.26
C ARG A 19 -5.36 -8.59 -10.69
N LEU A 20 -5.84 -7.38 -11.02
CA LEU A 20 -4.98 -6.25 -11.35
C LEU A 20 -4.31 -5.69 -10.09
N LEU A 21 -3.04 -5.31 -10.21
CA LEU A 21 -2.34 -4.58 -9.17
C LEU A 21 -2.93 -3.17 -9.03
N LYS A 22 -2.71 -2.54 -7.86
CA LYS A 22 -3.18 -1.19 -7.55
C LYS A 22 -2.85 -0.17 -8.66
N LYS A 23 -1.60 -0.15 -9.11
CA LYS A 23 -1.12 0.74 -10.18
C LYS A 23 -1.67 0.34 -11.55
N GLU A 24 -1.67 -0.97 -11.84
CA GLU A 24 -2.22 -1.50 -13.09
C GLU A 24 -3.69 -1.08 -13.27
N MET A 25 -4.50 -1.10 -12.20
CA MET A 25 -5.88 -0.64 -12.26
C MET A 25 -6.00 0.86 -12.59
N ALA A 26 -5.09 1.68 -12.07
CA ALA A 26 -5.07 3.11 -12.36
C ALA A 26 -4.68 3.37 -13.82
N ASP A 27 -3.64 2.69 -14.31
CA ASP A 27 -3.17 2.79 -15.69
C ASP A 27 -4.22 2.26 -16.66
N TYR A 28 -4.85 1.13 -16.33
CA TYR A 28 -5.94 0.55 -17.11
C TYR A 28 -7.11 1.54 -17.24
N ALA A 29 -7.55 2.14 -16.14
CA ALA A 29 -8.62 3.14 -16.16
C ALA A 29 -8.26 4.35 -17.02
N GLU A 30 -7.04 4.88 -16.90
CA GLU A 30 -6.58 6.03 -17.69
C GLU A 30 -6.47 5.69 -19.19
N MET A 31 -5.95 4.52 -19.54
CA MET A 31 -5.85 4.06 -20.92
C MET A 31 -7.23 3.83 -21.54
N THR A 32 -8.16 3.19 -20.83
CA THR A 32 -9.56 3.05 -21.27
C THR A 32 -10.19 4.41 -21.50
N MET A 33 -9.99 5.38 -20.60
CA MET A 33 -10.49 6.74 -20.77
C MET A 33 -9.88 7.42 -21.99
N GLY A 34 -8.58 7.24 -22.23
CA GLY A 34 -7.87 7.80 -23.37
C GLY A 34 -8.33 7.22 -24.70
N ILE A 35 -8.59 5.92 -24.78
CA ILE A 35 -9.14 5.26 -25.98
C ILE A 35 -10.53 5.82 -26.28
N VAL A 36 -11.43 5.80 -25.29
CA VAL A 36 -12.82 6.28 -25.48
C VAL A 36 -12.86 7.78 -25.82
N GLN A 37 -11.93 8.57 -25.29
CA GLN A 37 -11.84 10.00 -25.61
C GLN A 37 -11.54 10.27 -27.09
N LYS A 38 -10.71 9.42 -27.74
CA LYS A 38 -10.31 9.58 -29.15
C LYS A 38 -11.47 9.37 -30.12
N HIS A 39 -12.44 8.55 -29.75
CA HIS A 39 -13.55 8.10 -30.60
C HIS A 39 -14.84 8.92 -30.42
N ASP A 40 -14.71 10.22 -30.14
CA ASP A 40 -15.80 11.20 -29.97
C ASP A 40 -17.00 10.77 -29.12
N HIS A 41 -16.71 10.45 -27.86
CA HIS A 41 -17.66 10.04 -26.82
C HIS A 41 -18.79 11.03 -26.46
N GLN A 42 -18.70 12.31 -26.88
CA GLN A 42 -19.64 13.35 -26.45
C GLN A 42 -21.00 13.24 -27.13
N THR A 43 -21.01 12.69 -28.34
CA THR A 43 -22.19 12.53 -29.18
C THR A 43 -22.84 11.15 -29.01
N SER A 44 -22.09 10.20 -28.45
CA SER A 44 -22.48 8.80 -28.34
C SER A 44 -23.40 8.51 -27.15
N MET A 45 -24.23 7.47 -27.26
CA MET A 45 -25.14 7.02 -26.20
C MET A 45 -24.46 6.67 -24.85
N PHE A 46 -23.15 6.39 -24.87
CA PHE A 46 -22.37 6.05 -23.67
C PHE A 46 -21.67 7.25 -23.00
N GLY A 47 -21.81 8.47 -23.52
CA GLY A 47 -21.14 9.68 -23.01
C GLY A 47 -21.38 9.94 -21.52
N ALA A 48 -22.62 9.77 -21.03
CA ALA A 48 -22.94 9.93 -19.61
C ALA A 48 -22.21 8.92 -18.69
N LEU A 49 -21.86 7.74 -19.19
CA LEU A 49 -21.08 6.76 -18.44
C LEU A 49 -19.59 7.06 -18.49
N TYR A 50 -19.11 7.61 -19.60
CA TYR A 50 -17.77 8.16 -19.70
C TYR A 50 -17.56 9.33 -18.72
N ASP A 51 -18.52 10.25 -18.61
CA ASP A 51 -18.49 11.35 -17.63
C ASP A 51 -18.46 10.84 -16.18
N LYS A 52 -19.17 9.75 -15.89
CA LYS A 52 -19.10 9.09 -14.58
C LYS A 52 -17.72 8.49 -14.30
N LEU A 53 -17.02 8.00 -15.33
CA LEU A 53 -15.64 7.52 -15.19
C LEU A 53 -14.65 8.70 -15.05
N LEU A 54 -14.83 9.77 -15.81
CA LEU A 54 -14.10 11.05 -15.65
C LEU A 54 -14.24 11.62 -14.23
N GLY A 55 -15.45 11.55 -13.65
CA GLY A 55 -15.70 11.96 -12.27
C GLY A 55 -14.90 11.19 -11.22
N LYS A 56 -14.32 10.04 -11.58
CA LYS A 56 -13.48 9.20 -10.73
C LYS A 56 -11.98 9.41 -10.96
N LYS A 57 -11.54 10.45 -11.68
CA LYS A 57 -10.10 10.79 -11.86
C LYS A 57 -9.32 10.84 -10.56
N ARG A 58 -9.91 11.41 -9.50
CA ARG A 58 -9.29 11.44 -8.17
C ARG A 58 -8.97 10.04 -7.62
N TYR A 59 -9.74 9.02 -7.98
CA TYR A 59 -9.47 7.65 -7.54
C TYR A 59 -8.23 7.09 -8.25
N ILE A 60 -8.04 7.41 -9.53
CA ILE A 60 -6.84 7.06 -10.31
C ILE A 60 -5.61 7.71 -9.69
N GLU A 61 -5.67 9.01 -9.38
CA GLU A 61 -4.58 9.74 -8.71
C GLU A 61 -4.20 9.11 -7.38
N ILE A 62 -5.19 8.77 -6.54
CA ILE A 62 -4.95 8.10 -5.26
C ILE A 62 -4.33 6.71 -5.45
N LEU A 63 -4.78 5.97 -6.47
CA LEU A 63 -4.26 4.64 -6.74
C LEU A 63 -2.81 4.66 -7.22
N ARG A 64 -2.39 5.72 -7.92
CA ARG A 64 -1.01 5.96 -8.36
C ARG A 64 -0.04 6.29 -7.24
N LEU A 65 -0.52 6.72 -6.08
CA LEU A 65 0.36 7.04 -4.96
C LEU A 65 1.16 5.80 -4.53
N ASP A 66 2.47 5.98 -4.44
CA ASP A 66 3.44 4.97 -4.00
C ASP A 66 3.39 4.80 -2.48
N PHE A 67 2.39 4.06 -2.01
CA PHE A 67 2.36 3.56 -0.64
C PHE A 67 2.94 2.14 -0.64
N GLY A 68 4.27 2.06 -0.79
CA GLY A 68 5.03 0.82 -0.64
C GLY A 68 5.46 0.59 0.82
N ILE A 69 6.49 -0.26 0.98
CA ILE A 69 7.18 -0.49 2.24
C ILE A 69 7.58 0.87 2.83
N ASP A 70 7.25 1.09 4.11
CA ASP A 70 7.50 2.33 4.82
C ASP A 70 9.01 2.49 5.07
N SER A 71 9.74 2.99 4.08
CA SER A 71 11.19 3.17 4.14
C SER A 71 11.62 4.09 5.28
N ASP A 72 10.75 5.01 5.70
CA ASP A 72 11.00 5.86 6.86
C ASP A 72 11.03 5.06 8.17
N ARG A 73 10.34 3.92 8.27
CA ARG A 73 10.42 3.01 9.43
C ARG A 73 11.84 2.51 9.63
N PHE A 74 12.53 2.10 8.56
CA PHE A 74 13.92 1.66 8.63
C PHE A 74 14.85 2.82 9.01
N ARG A 75 14.67 3.99 8.39
CA ARG A 75 15.43 5.20 8.70
C ARG A 75 15.30 5.60 10.18
N ILE A 76 14.09 5.56 10.72
CA ILE A 76 13.80 5.86 12.14
C ILE A 76 14.48 4.82 13.04
N SER A 77 14.37 3.53 12.70
CA SER A 77 15.02 2.46 13.47
C SER A 77 16.54 2.64 13.52
N GLU A 78 17.16 2.95 12.38
CA GLU A 78 18.61 3.22 12.30
C GLU A 78 19.01 4.41 13.19
N LYS A 79 18.28 5.54 13.09
CA LYS A 79 18.53 6.73 13.91
C LYS A 79 18.31 6.46 15.40
N LYS A 80 17.26 5.70 15.76
CA LYS A 80 16.98 5.25 17.13
C LYS A 80 18.13 4.43 17.70
N ASN A 81 18.60 3.45 16.94
CA ASN A 81 19.70 2.58 17.37
C ASN A 81 20.99 3.39 17.55
N LYS A 82 21.30 4.32 16.64
CA LYS A 82 22.45 5.24 16.78
C LYS A 82 22.35 6.11 18.04
N LEU A 83 21.17 6.67 18.33
CA LEU A 83 20.92 7.44 19.55
C LEU A 83 21.13 6.59 20.81
N LEU A 84 20.51 5.42 20.88
CA LEU A 84 20.61 4.51 22.03
C LEU A 84 22.05 4.03 22.26
N LEU A 85 22.79 3.74 21.19
CA LEU A 85 24.19 3.35 21.27
C LEU A 85 25.04 4.47 21.90
N ASN A 86 24.87 5.70 21.45
CA ASN A 86 25.62 6.85 21.98
C ASN A 86 25.27 7.15 23.44
N ILE A 87 24.00 6.97 23.83
CA ILE A 87 23.59 7.03 25.25
C ILE A 87 24.26 5.91 26.06
N GLY A 88 24.35 4.70 25.50
CA GLY A 88 25.06 3.57 26.13
C GLY A 88 26.56 3.84 26.32
N VAL A 89 27.21 4.41 25.30
CA VAL A 89 28.62 4.84 25.37
C VAL A 89 28.79 5.91 26.44
N PHE A 90 27.94 6.94 26.44
CA PHE A 90 27.96 7.99 27.46
C PHE A 90 27.82 7.45 28.89
N ASN A 91 26.85 6.56 29.13
CA ASN A 91 26.68 5.89 30.42
C ASN A 91 27.93 5.11 30.83
N SER A 92 28.56 4.43 29.87
CA SER A 92 29.79 3.67 30.11
C SER A 92 30.95 4.59 30.47
N SER A 93 31.12 5.70 29.76
CA SER A 93 32.13 6.72 30.05
C SER A 93 31.95 7.31 31.46
N VAL A 94 30.72 7.63 31.87
CA VAL A 94 30.44 8.10 33.22
C VAL A 94 30.81 7.05 34.27
N ASN A 95 30.46 5.78 34.03
CA ASN A 95 30.79 4.69 34.96
C ASN A 95 32.30 4.44 35.10
N VAL A 96 33.08 4.63 34.03
CA VAL A 96 34.55 4.56 34.08
C VAL A 96 35.09 5.71 34.93
N LEU A 97 34.65 6.94 34.68
CA LEU A 97 35.08 8.12 35.43
C LEU A 97 34.73 8.06 36.92
N ILE A 98 33.60 7.46 37.27
CA ILE A 98 33.21 7.22 38.67
C ILE A 98 34.21 6.29 39.36
N LYS A 99 34.68 5.25 38.67
CA LYS A 99 35.67 4.30 39.21
C LYS A 99 37.04 4.93 39.35
N ASP A 100 37.42 5.80 38.42
CA ASP A 100 38.73 6.46 38.40
C ASP A 100 38.85 7.58 39.45
N HIS A 101 37.73 8.12 39.94
CA HIS A 101 37.70 9.22 40.90
C HIS A 101 36.74 8.97 42.07
N PRO A 102 36.98 7.95 42.93
CA PRO A 102 36.04 7.52 43.96
C PRO A 102 35.66 8.62 44.98
N ASP A 103 36.53 9.61 45.18
CA ASP A 103 36.31 10.71 46.15
C ASP A 103 35.44 11.85 45.60
N SER A 104 35.07 11.82 44.32
CA SER A 104 34.23 12.86 43.70
C SER A 104 32.74 12.61 43.93
N ASN A 105 31.99 13.68 44.24
CA ASN A 105 30.54 13.61 44.41
C ASN A 105 29.83 13.54 43.04
N PHE A 106 29.58 12.32 42.54
CA PHE A 106 28.85 12.07 41.29
C PHE A 106 27.33 11.88 41.47
N HIS A 107 26.82 11.98 42.70
CA HIS A 107 25.41 11.67 43.00
C HIS A 107 24.40 12.44 42.13
N PRO A 108 24.56 13.75 41.86
CA PRO A 108 23.61 14.49 41.02
C PRO A 108 23.52 13.92 39.61
N LEU A 109 24.67 13.62 39.00
CA LEU A 109 24.75 13.06 37.65
C LEU A 109 24.21 11.63 37.59
N ILE A 110 24.59 10.77 38.53
CA ILE A 110 24.09 9.38 38.61
C ILE A 110 22.57 9.37 38.77
N ASN A 111 22.02 10.27 39.58
CA ASN A 111 20.57 10.37 39.76
C ASN A 111 19.86 10.79 38.47
N ALA A 112 20.41 11.78 37.74
CA ALA A 112 19.89 12.18 36.44
C ALA A 112 19.91 11.01 35.42
N LEU A 113 21.03 10.29 35.35
CA LEU A 113 21.18 9.11 34.47
C LEU A 113 20.17 8.00 34.83
N ASN A 114 20.05 7.67 36.11
CA ASN A 114 19.13 6.63 36.58
C ASN A 114 17.66 7.02 36.41
N LYS A 115 17.34 8.31 36.46
CA LYS A 115 15.97 8.79 36.25
C LYS A 115 15.59 8.76 34.77
N HIS A 116 16.50 9.20 33.88
CA HIS A 116 16.17 9.44 32.49
C HIS A 116 16.61 8.32 31.53
N PHE A 117 17.77 7.70 31.75
CA PHE A 117 18.31 6.67 30.85
C PHE A 117 18.15 5.24 31.35
N ARG A 118 17.62 5.04 32.56
CA ARG A 118 17.35 3.69 33.05
C ARG A 118 16.26 3.01 32.21
N TYR A 119 16.61 1.84 31.70
CA TYR A 119 15.78 1.01 30.82
C TYR A 119 15.39 1.67 29.48
N LEU A 120 16.13 2.69 29.04
CA LEU A 120 15.84 3.38 27.78
C LEU A 120 15.83 2.44 26.56
N TYR A 121 16.70 1.42 26.57
CA TYR A 121 16.77 0.39 25.52
C TYR A 121 15.51 -0.50 25.43
N ARG A 122 14.67 -0.53 26.48
CA ARG A 122 13.40 -1.28 26.50
C ARG A 122 12.22 -0.43 26.02
N GLU A 123 12.41 0.87 25.80
CA GLU A 123 11.34 1.77 25.36
C GLU A 123 11.03 1.55 23.88
N GLN A 124 9.94 0.83 23.62
CA GLN A 124 9.40 0.70 22.27
C GLN A 124 8.68 1.97 21.81
N ASN A 125 8.14 2.76 22.75
CA ASN A 125 7.41 3.98 22.42
C ASN A 125 8.38 5.15 22.19
N ASP A 126 8.46 5.62 20.94
CA ASP A 126 9.35 6.71 20.53
C ASP A 126 9.04 8.05 21.22
N LYS A 127 7.78 8.28 21.62
CA LYS A 127 7.38 9.47 22.39
C LYS A 127 7.94 9.42 23.81
N ASN A 128 7.90 8.25 24.45
CA ASN A 128 8.47 8.09 25.80
C ASN A 128 10.00 8.21 25.76
N LEU A 129 10.62 7.62 24.72
CA LEU A 129 12.06 7.73 24.47
C LEU A 129 12.48 9.20 24.36
N THR A 130 11.86 9.95 23.44
CA THR A 130 12.16 11.38 23.25
C THR A 130 11.92 12.19 24.51
N GLN A 131 10.78 12.01 25.19
CA GLN A 131 10.50 12.73 26.43
C GLN A 131 11.55 12.47 27.52
N LYS A 132 12.01 11.23 27.68
CA LYS A 132 13.05 10.89 28.67
C LYS A 132 14.38 11.54 28.34
N VAL A 133 14.80 11.51 27.08
CA VAL A 133 16.06 12.12 26.63
C VAL A 133 15.99 13.65 26.72
N SER A 134 14.88 14.28 26.32
CA SER A 134 14.64 15.71 26.55
C SER A 134 14.72 16.06 28.03
N GLY A 135 14.06 15.29 28.89
CA GLY A 135 14.09 15.55 30.33
C GLY A 135 15.48 15.44 30.93
N PHE A 136 16.40 14.65 30.34
CA PHE A 136 17.79 14.65 30.74
C PHE A 136 18.47 15.98 30.37
N PHE A 137 18.27 16.48 29.16
CA PHE A 137 18.80 17.79 28.74
C PHE A 137 18.25 18.93 29.58
N ASP A 138 16.96 18.91 29.91
CA ASP A 138 16.36 19.89 30.83
C ASP A 138 17.08 19.89 32.19
N VAL A 139 17.45 18.72 32.71
CA VAL A 139 18.22 18.60 33.96
C VAL A 139 19.64 19.13 33.79
N VAL A 140 20.30 18.87 32.67
CA VAL A 140 21.65 19.40 32.37
C VAL A 140 21.66 20.92 32.28
N GLU A 141 20.60 21.52 31.73
CA GLU A 141 20.48 22.98 31.59
C GLU A 141 20.08 23.67 32.91
N THR A 142 19.24 23.02 33.72
CA THR A 142 18.68 23.63 34.94
C THR A 142 19.47 23.34 36.21
N ASN A 143 20.19 22.22 36.28
CA ASN A 143 20.97 21.83 37.45
C ASN A 143 22.46 22.15 37.27
N GLU A 144 22.91 23.23 37.91
CA GLU A 144 24.29 23.72 37.85
C GLU A 144 25.31 22.66 38.31
N GLU A 145 25.01 21.84 39.32
CA GLU A 145 25.92 20.78 39.78
C GLU A 145 26.16 19.74 38.69
N VAL A 146 25.09 19.34 37.98
CA VAL A 146 25.18 18.39 36.86
C VAL A 146 25.96 18.98 35.70
N GLN A 147 25.72 20.25 35.38
CA GLN A 147 26.41 20.96 34.30
C GLN A 147 27.92 21.10 34.57
N VAL A 148 28.29 21.49 35.80
CA VAL A 148 29.68 21.60 36.23
C VAL A 148 30.37 20.24 36.19
N LEU A 149 29.70 19.17 36.65
CA LEU A 149 30.25 17.81 36.57
C LEU A 149 30.48 17.38 35.11
N ILE A 150 29.50 17.55 34.22
CA ILE A 150 29.64 17.20 32.79
C ILE A 150 30.82 17.94 32.16
N THR A 151 30.97 19.22 32.45
CA THR A 151 32.05 20.06 31.91
C THR A 151 33.41 19.64 32.48
N LYS A 152 33.51 19.48 33.80
CA LYS A 152 34.75 19.08 34.50
C LYS A 152 35.25 17.71 34.04
N LEU A 153 34.32 16.81 33.72
CA LEU A 153 34.59 15.44 33.28
C LEU A 153 34.86 15.32 31.78
N GLY A 154 34.80 16.42 31.02
CA GLY A 154 35.02 16.41 29.57
C GLY A 154 33.91 15.70 28.79
N LEU A 155 32.71 15.57 29.37
CA LEU A 155 31.60 14.82 28.80
C LEU A 155 30.66 15.68 27.93
N LEU A 156 30.96 16.97 27.81
CA LEU A 156 30.12 17.93 27.08
C LEU A 156 29.93 17.51 25.61
N GLU A 157 30.98 17.00 24.97
CA GLU A 157 30.93 16.55 23.57
C GLU A 157 29.99 15.35 23.38
N ASN A 158 29.96 14.41 24.34
CA ASN A 158 29.00 13.31 24.32
C ASN A 158 27.56 13.81 24.44
N VAL A 159 27.31 14.78 25.33
CA VAL A 159 25.97 15.37 25.52
C VAL A 159 25.51 16.07 24.24
N MET A 160 26.38 16.87 23.62
CA MET A 160 26.10 17.53 22.33
C MET A 160 25.84 16.51 21.20
N THR A 161 26.60 15.42 21.16
CA THR A 161 26.41 14.34 20.19
C THR A 161 25.04 13.68 20.35
N ILE A 162 24.64 13.35 21.59
CA ILE A 162 23.32 12.78 21.88
C ILE A 162 22.22 13.79 21.48
N GLN A 163 22.41 15.09 21.75
CA GLN A 163 21.44 16.13 21.41
C GLN A 163 21.25 16.24 19.89
N SER A 164 22.35 16.21 19.13
CA SER A 164 22.29 16.20 17.66
C SER A 164 21.58 14.95 17.13
N LEU A 165 21.91 13.76 17.65
CA LEU A 165 21.27 12.51 17.24
C LEU A 165 19.78 12.46 17.58
N MET A 166 19.40 13.06 18.72
CA MET A 166 18.00 13.17 19.11
C MET A 166 17.22 14.08 18.15
N LYS A 167 17.82 15.20 17.73
CA LYS A 167 17.21 16.09 16.74
C LYS A 167 16.99 15.37 15.40
N ASP A 168 18.01 14.69 14.89
CA ASP A 168 17.91 13.86 13.68
C ASP A 168 16.79 12.80 13.79
N PHE A 169 16.67 12.17 14.96
CA PHE A 169 15.63 11.17 15.21
C PHE A 169 14.24 11.79 15.19
N ILE A 170 14.05 12.94 15.85
CA ILE A 170 12.77 13.65 15.87
C ILE A 170 12.37 14.11 14.46
N GLU A 171 13.30 14.71 13.71
CA GLU A 171 13.05 15.12 12.32
C GLU A 171 12.61 13.93 11.47
N ALA A 172 13.26 12.77 11.61
CA ALA A 172 12.87 11.56 10.88
C ALA A 172 11.46 11.06 11.25
N VAL A 173 11.09 11.16 12.52
CA VAL A 173 9.74 10.81 13.02
C VAL A 173 8.69 11.79 12.50
N GLU A 174 8.96 13.09 12.54
CA GLU A 174 8.06 14.14 12.05
C GLU A 174 7.82 14.03 10.54
N ASP A 175 8.87 13.79 9.77
CA ASP A 175 8.79 13.51 8.33
C ASP A 175 7.83 12.35 8.04
N ARG A 176 7.97 11.25 8.79
CA ARG A 176 7.11 10.08 8.64
C ARG A 176 5.67 10.41 9.00
N ILE A 177 5.43 11.10 10.12
CA ILE A 177 4.08 11.52 10.53
C ILE A 177 3.44 12.40 9.45
N SER A 178 4.19 13.35 8.87
CA SER A 178 3.73 14.21 7.78
C SER A 178 3.33 13.41 6.54
N LYS A 179 4.12 12.40 6.15
CA LYS A 179 3.79 11.49 5.05
C LYS A 179 2.58 10.61 5.35
N LEU A 180 2.47 10.09 6.57
CA LEU A 180 1.32 9.29 7.01
C LEU A 180 0.03 10.12 7.03
N ALA A 181 0.08 11.37 7.48
CA ALA A 181 -1.06 12.27 7.51
C ALA A 181 -1.60 12.61 6.11
N LYS A 182 -0.73 12.60 5.09
CA LYS A 182 -1.13 12.80 3.69
C LYS A 182 -1.78 11.56 3.07
N ARG A 183 -1.79 10.40 3.75
CA ARG A 183 -2.39 9.18 3.20
C ARG A 183 -3.91 9.34 3.12
N PRO A 184 -4.53 9.04 1.96
CA PRO A 184 -5.97 8.99 1.86
C PRO A 184 -6.54 7.94 2.83
N SER A 185 -7.58 8.29 3.57
CA SER A 185 -8.28 7.38 4.49
C SER A 185 -9.15 6.34 3.76
N ILE A 186 -9.34 6.49 2.45
CA ILE A 186 -10.22 5.63 1.65
C ILE A 186 -9.53 4.29 1.40
N LYS A 187 -10.23 3.20 1.67
CA LYS A 187 -9.75 1.84 1.41
C LYS A 187 -9.48 1.63 -0.09
N THR A 188 -8.29 1.12 -0.42
CA THR A 188 -7.86 0.83 -1.80
C THR A 188 -8.87 -0.05 -2.54
N GLN A 189 -9.42 -1.08 -1.88
CA GLN A 189 -10.42 -1.97 -2.49
C GLN A 189 -11.70 -1.22 -2.93
N THR A 190 -12.14 -0.22 -2.15
CA THR A 190 -13.30 0.60 -2.49
C THR A 190 -13.03 1.43 -3.74
N LEU A 191 -11.83 1.99 -3.87
CA LEU A 191 -11.41 2.74 -5.06
C LEU A 191 -11.35 1.85 -6.30
N ILE A 192 -10.74 0.66 -6.17
CA ILE A 192 -10.62 -0.33 -7.25
C ILE A 192 -12.01 -0.78 -7.69
N ARG A 193 -12.88 -1.25 -6.78
CA ARG A 193 -14.26 -1.66 -7.09
C ARG A 193 -15.04 -0.52 -7.76
N GLY A 194 -14.90 0.70 -7.25
CA GLY A 194 -15.54 1.87 -7.84
C GLY A 194 -15.13 2.11 -9.29
N LEU A 195 -13.83 2.03 -9.61
CA LEU A 195 -13.34 2.18 -10.98
C LEU A 195 -13.75 1.00 -11.87
N ALA A 196 -13.60 -0.22 -11.35
CA ALA A 196 -13.97 -1.49 -11.99
C ALA A 196 -15.41 -1.47 -12.52
N THR A 197 -16.37 -1.16 -11.65
CA THR A 197 -17.79 -1.07 -12.02
C THR A 197 -18.05 0.02 -13.07
N SER A 198 -17.36 1.16 -12.98
CA SER A 198 -17.52 2.22 -13.98
C SER A 198 -17.01 1.81 -15.36
N ILE A 199 -15.86 1.15 -15.42
CA ILE A 199 -15.28 0.66 -16.68
C ILE A 199 -16.16 -0.44 -17.26
N GLU A 200 -16.65 -1.38 -16.43
CA GLU A 200 -17.53 -2.45 -16.89
C GLU A 200 -18.84 -1.91 -17.46
N ASN A 201 -19.45 -0.93 -16.78
CA ASN A 201 -20.66 -0.28 -17.28
C ASN A 201 -20.39 0.47 -18.59
N LEU A 202 -19.23 1.12 -18.72
CA LEU A 202 -18.83 1.78 -19.97
C LEU A 202 -18.67 0.77 -21.11
N HIS A 203 -17.98 -0.35 -20.88
CA HIS A 203 -17.84 -1.41 -21.88
C HIS A 203 -19.20 -1.97 -22.32
N LYS A 204 -20.10 -2.27 -21.37
CA LYS A 204 -21.46 -2.74 -21.69
C LYS A 204 -22.23 -1.72 -22.53
N ALA A 205 -22.10 -0.43 -22.23
CA ALA A 205 -22.79 0.60 -22.98
C ALA A 205 -22.23 0.79 -24.39
N ILE A 206 -20.93 0.66 -24.59
CA ILE A 206 -20.30 0.67 -25.93
C ILE A 206 -20.81 -0.51 -26.75
N GLU A 207 -20.87 -1.71 -26.16
CA GLU A 207 -21.41 -2.91 -26.84
C GLU A 207 -22.89 -2.74 -27.21
N VAL A 208 -23.70 -2.19 -26.31
CA VAL A 208 -25.13 -1.92 -26.58
C VAL A 208 -25.29 -0.87 -27.67
N ALA A 209 -24.52 0.23 -27.62
CA ALA A 209 -24.57 1.28 -28.62
C ALA A 209 -24.23 0.75 -30.02
N TYR A 210 -23.21 -0.10 -30.12
CA TYR A 210 -22.85 -0.77 -31.37
C TYR A 210 -23.95 -1.73 -31.89
N LEU A 211 -24.59 -2.50 -31.00
CA LEU A 211 -25.72 -3.36 -31.41
C LEU A 211 -26.90 -2.53 -31.93
N LEU A 212 -27.17 -1.37 -31.31
CA LEU A 212 -28.21 -0.46 -31.76
C LEU A 212 -27.87 0.17 -33.12
N SER A 213 -26.62 0.56 -33.35
CA SER A 213 -26.19 1.11 -34.64
C SER A 213 -26.32 0.08 -35.78
N LEU A 214 -26.05 -1.20 -35.52
CA LEU A 214 -26.27 -2.29 -36.49
C LEU A 214 -27.75 -2.56 -36.79
N SER A 215 -28.64 -2.30 -35.82
CA SER A 215 -30.10 -2.51 -35.99
C SER A 215 -30.81 -1.36 -36.72
N ALA A 216 -30.12 -0.22 -36.89
CA ALA A 216 -30.67 1.01 -37.46
C ALA A 216 -30.61 1.08 -39.00
N ASP A 217 -30.08 0.05 -39.67
CA ASP A 217 -29.96 -0.09 -41.14
C ASP A 217 -31.30 -0.06 -41.93
N GLY A 218 -32.40 0.37 -41.32
CA GLY A 218 -33.75 0.35 -41.89
C GLY A 218 -34.48 1.69 -42.10
N ASP A 219 -34.24 2.75 -41.32
CA ASP A 219 -35.08 3.97 -41.41
C ASP A 219 -34.60 5.18 -40.54
N VAL A 220 -33.30 5.40 -40.39
CA VAL A 220 -32.79 6.51 -39.55
C VAL A 220 -32.11 7.61 -40.38
N ASP A 221 -32.55 8.83 -40.09
CA ASP A 221 -32.13 10.12 -40.64
C ASP A 221 -30.58 10.24 -40.73
N PRO A 222 -29.99 10.52 -41.91
CA PRO A 222 -28.54 10.56 -42.10
C PRO A 222 -27.79 11.64 -41.30
N ASP A 223 -28.52 12.59 -40.68
CA ASP A 223 -27.95 13.62 -39.80
C ASP A 223 -27.81 13.16 -38.32
N ALA A 224 -28.33 11.98 -37.96
CA ALA A 224 -28.23 11.39 -36.61
C ALA A 224 -27.36 10.11 -36.57
N ALA A 225 -26.68 9.78 -37.67
CA ALA A 225 -25.71 8.69 -37.72
C ALA A 225 -24.52 9.06 -36.83
N ASP A 226 -24.53 8.52 -35.62
CA ASP A 226 -23.40 8.44 -34.69
C ASP A 226 -22.14 8.12 -35.50
N THR A 227 -21.26 9.10 -35.74
CA THR A 227 -20.04 8.99 -36.56
C THR A 227 -18.94 8.17 -35.87
N VAL A 228 -19.29 7.44 -34.82
CA VAL A 228 -18.39 6.68 -33.99
C VAL A 228 -18.04 5.39 -34.71
N ASP A 229 -16.76 5.23 -35.04
CA ASP A 229 -16.23 3.97 -35.55
C ASP A 229 -16.10 2.96 -34.40
N TYR A 230 -17.23 2.31 -34.08
CA TYR A 230 -17.33 1.33 -33.01
C TYR A 230 -16.42 0.11 -33.23
N GLU A 231 -16.11 -0.26 -34.48
CA GLU A 231 -15.23 -1.40 -34.77
C GLU A 231 -13.79 -1.08 -34.34
N THR A 232 -13.29 0.10 -34.71
CA THR A 232 -11.96 0.55 -34.29
C THR A 232 -11.89 0.77 -32.77
N LEU A 233 -12.93 1.35 -32.16
CA LEU A 233 -13.01 1.53 -30.71
C LEU A 233 -12.96 0.19 -29.94
N ILE A 234 -13.78 -0.78 -30.34
CA ILE A 234 -13.80 -2.12 -29.72
C ILE A 234 -12.47 -2.84 -29.95
N GLY A 235 -11.87 -2.68 -31.13
CA GLY A 235 -10.54 -3.21 -31.45
C GLY A 235 -9.45 -2.71 -30.49
N GLU A 236 -9.32 -1.39 -30.33
CA GLU A 236 -8.35 -0.78 -29.40
C GLU A 236 -8.57 -1.21 -27.94
N LEU A 237 -9.84 -1.26 -27.49
CA LEU A 237 -10.17 -1.74 -26.15
C LEU A 237 -9.80 -3.21 -25.97
N ASN A 238 -10.00 -4.04 -26.99
CA ASN A 238 -9.63 -5.45 -26.95
C ASN A 238 -8.12 -5.69 -26.92
N GLU A 239 -7.35 -4.88 -27.66
CA GLU A 239 -5.88 -4.91 -27.58
C GLU A 239 -5.40 -4.57 -26.16
N LEU A 240 -5.96 -3.51 -25.56
CA LEU A 240 -5.67 -3.13 -24.18
C LEU A 240 -6.03 -4.25 -23.20
N ASN A 241 -7.24 -4.81 -23.32
CA ASN A 241 -7.69 -5.88 -22.44
C ASN A 241 -6.81 -7.15 -22.58
N ALA A 242 -6.40 -7.48 -23.81
CA ALA A 242 -5.51 -8.59 -24.08
C ALA A 242 -4.12 -8.40 -23.45
N SER A 243 -3.56 -7.16 -23.47
CA SER A 243 -2.26 -6.90 -22.84
C SER A 243 -2.31 -7.10 -21.33
N TYR A 244 -3.35 -6.59 -20.66
CA TYR A 244 -3.51 -6.78 -19.21
C TYR A 244 -3.80 -8.23 -18.83
N ASN A 245 -4.63 -8.94 -19.60
CA ASN A 245 -4.85 -10.38 -19.40
C ASN A 245 -3.55 -11.18 -19.52
N ARG A 246 -2.72 -10.88 -20.52
CA ARG A 246 -1.39 -11.50 -20.67
C ARG A 246 -0.50 -11.24 -19.46
N SER A 247 -0.45 -9.99 -18.98
CA SER A 247 0.33 -9.62 -17.79
C SER A 247 -0.12 -10.40 -16.55
N ILE A 248 -1.44 -10.55 -16.35
CA ILE A 248 -2.01 -11.34 -15.26
C ILE A 248 -1.61 -12.81 -15.40
N THR A 249 -1.75 -13.41 -16.58
CA THR A 249 -1.38 -14.81 -16.83
C THR A 249 0.09 -15.08 -16.56
N ILE A 250 1.00 -14.22 -17.05
CA ILE A 250 2.44 -14.34 -16.79
C ILE A 250 2.72 -14.31 -15.29
N ARG A 251 2.10 -13.36 -14.56
CA ARG A 251 2.26 -13.23 -13.11
C ARG A 251 1.75 -14.48 -12.38
N MET A 252 0.59 -15.00 -12.73
CA MET A 252 0.05 -16.23 -12.11
C MET A 252 0.95 -17.44 -12.34
N HIS A 253 1.47 -17.61 -13.56
CA HIS A 253 2.41 -18.68 -13.88
C HIS A 253 3.71 -18.57 -13.08
N ASN A 254 4.28 -17.37 -12.98
CA ASN A 254 5.49 -17.13 -12.21
C ASN A 254 5.28 -17.37 -10.70
N ASN A 255 4.15 -16.95 -10.15
CA ASN A 255 3.80 -17.18 -8.75
C ASN A 255 3.63 -18.67 -8.46
N ARG A 256 2.97 -19.40 -9.37
CA ARG A 256 2.82 -20.85 -9.28
C ARG A 256 4.18 -21.56 -9.28
N ARG A 257 5.07 -21.21 -10.22
CA ARG A 257 6.43 -21.78 -10.28
C ARG A 257 7.22 -21.51 -9.00
N LYS A 258 7.13 -20.29 -8.45
CA LYS A 258 7.78 -19.95 -7.18
C LYS A 258 7.20 -20.75 -5.99
N ALA A 259 5.89 -20.97 -5.95
CA ALA A 259 5.27 -21.79 -4.92
C ALA A 259 5.71 -23.26 -5.00
N GLU A 260 5.69 -23.85 -6.21
CA GLU A 260 6.15 -25.22 -6.45
C GLU A 260 7.64 -25.41 -6.11
N GLN A 261 8.48 -24.40 -6.35
CA GLN A 261 9.89 -24.45 -5.96
C GLN A 261 10.07 -24.42 -4.44
N LYS A 262 9.32 -23.57 -3.73
CA LYS A 262 9.35 -23.52 -2.25
C LYS A 262 8.85 -24.80 -1.60
N GLU A 263 7.87 -25.48 -2.19
CA GLU A 263 7.41 -26.78 -1.70
C GLU A 263 8.51 -27.84 -1.84
N LYS A 264 9.20 -27.89 -2.98
CA LYS A 264 10.34 -28.79 -3.20
C LYS A 264 11.52 -28.53 -2.25
N GLU A 265 11.77 -27.27 -1.92
CA GLU A 265 12.80 -26.87 -0.94
C GLU A 265 12.40 -27.25 0.50
N LYS A 266 11.10 -27.20 0.84
CA LYS A 266 10.58 -27.59 2.17
C LYS A 266 10.46 -29.11 2.36
N GLU A 267 10.28 -29.88 1.29
CA GLU A 267 10.13 -31.35 1.35
C GLU A 267 11.46 -32.12 1.44
N GLY A 268 12.61 -31.46 1.41
CA GLY A 268 13.90 -32.09 1.73
C GLY A 268 14.34 -33.15 0.71
N GLY A 269 14.67 -32.70 -0.51
CA GLY A 269 15.47 -33.50 -1.44
C GLY A 269 16.93 -33.07 -1.38
N GLU A 270 17.84 -34.00 -1.05
CA GLU A 270 19.27 -33.90 -1.39
C GLU A 270 19.45 -33.39 -2.83
N PRO A 271 20.42 -32.51 -3.11
CA PRO A 271 20.63 -31.98 -4.45
C PRO A 271 21.02 -33.14 -5.37
N THR A 272 20.13 -33.49 -6.29
CA THR A 272 20.51 -34.32 -7.44
C THR A 272 21.24 -33.40 -8.42
N GLU A 273 22.57 -33.51 -8.42
CA GLU A 273 23.41 -32.98 -9.49
C GLU A 273 22.92 -33.53 -10.85
N GLY A 274 22.69 -32.63 -11.80
CA GLY A 274 22.63 -32.97 -13.23
C GLY A 274 21.34 -32.56 -13.94
N GLU A 275 21.29 -31.33 -14.41
CA GLU A 275 21.31 -31.04 -15.86
C GLU A 275 21.46 -29.53 -16.09
N GLU A 276 22.62 -29.15 -16.63
CA GLU A 276 22.94 -27.80 -17.07
C GLU A 276 22.04 -27.40 -18.25
N GLY A 277 20.96 -26.69 -17.93
CA GLY A 277 20.19 -25.88 -18.88
C GLY A 277 20.62 -24.42 -18.78
N ASN A 278 21.69 -24.08 -19.48
CA ASN A 278 22.31 -22.76 -19.57
C ASN A 278 21.30 -21.64 -19.95
N ILE A 279 20.92 -20.79 -19.00
CA ILE A 279 20.45 -19.41 -19.25
C ILE A 279 21.01 -18.52 -18.14
N GLU A 280 22.10 -17.81 -18.46
CA GLU A 280 22.58 -16.66 -17.71
C GLU A 280 21.43 -15.66 -17.51
N ASN A 281 21.08 -15.39 -16.26
CA ASN A 281 20.42 -14.14 -15.90
C ASN A 281 20.94 -13.68 -14.54
N ASP A 282 21.97 -12.86 -14.60
CA ASP A 282 22.43 -12.03 -13.49
C ASP A 282 21.26 -11.16 -12.99
N GLY A 283 20.91 -11.29 -11.70
CA GLY A 283 19.90 -10.42 -11.13
C GLY A 283 19.46 -10.78 -9.71
N ALA A 284 20.29 -10.39 -8.74
CA ALA A 284 19.95 -10.12 -7.34
C ALA A 284 19.41 -11.28 -6.49
N ASP A 285 20.33 -11.95 -5.79
CA ASP A 285 20.07 -12.57 -4.49
C ASP A 285 19.67 -11.45 -3.50
N GLU A 286 18.37 -11.25 -3.32
CA GLU A 286 17.83 -10.62 -2.12
C GLU A 286 17.49 -11.73 -1.12
N ASP A 287 18.37 -11.86 -0.12
CA ASP A 287 18.27 -12.75 1.03
C ASP A 287 17.05 -12.34 1.88
N TYR A 288 15.90 -13.00 1.66
CA TYR A 288 14.68 -12.81 2.42
C TYR A 288 14.82 -13.51 3.78
N THR A 289 14.81 -12.73 4.87
CA THR A 289 14.92 -13.26 6.23
C THR A 289 13.57 -13.78 6.75
N GLU A 290 13.61 -14.69 7.73
CA GLU A 290 12.43 -15.29 8.40
C GLU A 290 11.44 -14.25 9.00
N GLU A 291 11.85 -12.99 9.14
CA GLU A 291 10.97 -11.89 9.59
C GLU A 291 9.92 -11.50 8.52
N ASP A 292 10.22 -11.66 7.22
CA ASP A 292 9.28 -11.40 6.12
C ASP A 292 8.21 -12.51 5.98
N GLU A 293 8.48 -13.72 6.49
CA GLU A 293 7.51 -14.83 6.55
C GLU A 293 6.38 -14.53 7.57
N LEU A 294 6.69 -13.87 8.69
CA LEU A 294 5.70 -13.53 9.73
C LEU A 294 4.79 -12.36 9.31
N GLU A 295 5.30 -11.40 8.54
CA GLU A 295 4.48 -10.28 8.04
C GLU A 295 3.51 -10.72 6.93
N MET A 296 3.88 -11.75 6.14
CA MET A 296 2.97 -12.39 5.17
C MET A 296 1.91 -13.29 5.82
N GLN A 297 2.23 -13.98 6.91
CA GLN A 297 1.24 -14.75 7.68
C GLN A 297 0.24 -13.85 8.43
N ALA A 298 0.69 -12.67 8.90
CA ALA A 298 -0.18 -11.69 9.53
C ALA A 298 -1.09 -10.93 8.54
N MET A 299 -0.79 -10.97 7.24
CA MET A 299 -1.57 -10.29 6.18
C MET A 299 -2.73 -11.12 5.60
N GLY A 300 -3.09 -12.27 6.18
CA GLY A 300 -4.41 -12.88 5.98
C GLY A 300 -4.83 -13.07 4.52
N LEU A 301 -3.92 -13.51 3.65
CA LEU A 301 -4.21 -13.89 2.26
C LEU A 301 -4.38 -15.40 2.08
N TYR A 302 -5.07 -16.04 3.03
CA TYR A 302 -5.85 -17.24 2.73
C TYR A 302 -7.25 -16.76 2.33
N TYR A 303 -7.46 -16.62 1.02
CA TYR A 303 -8.80 -16.81 0.48
C TYR A 303 -9.03 -18.32 0.46
N ASP A 304 -9.67 -18.83 1.51
CA ASP A 304 -10.41 -20.09 1.41
C ASP A 304 -11.59 -19.83 0.46
N ASP A 305 -11.48 -20.33 -0.77
CA ASP A 305 -12.57 -20.42 -1.76
C ASP A 305 -13.58 -21.52 -1.36
N ALA A 306 -13.99 -21.54 -0.09
CA ALA A 306 -14.99 -22.49 0.41
C ALA A 306 -15.83 -21.83 1.51
N MET A 307 -16.69 -20.88 1.12
CA MET A 307 -17.96 -20.54 1.77
C MET A 307 -18.72 -19.58 0.85
N ASP A 308 -19.27 -20.12 -0.24
CA ASP A 308 -20.16 -19.41 -1.17
C ASP A 308 -21.53 -20.12 -1.34
N ASP A 309 -21.94 -20.90 -0.34
CA ASP A 309 -23.27 -21.54 -0.30
C ASP A 309 -23.77 -21.55 1.15
N GLU A 310 -24.43 -20.47 1.58
CA GLU A 310 -25.46 -20.39 2.64
C GLU A 310 -25.55 -18.96 3.20
N LEU A 311 -26.10 -18.01 2.44
CA LEU A 311 -26.64 -16.76 3.00
C LEU A 311 -27.74 -16.14 2.12
N GLU A 312 -28.50 -16.98 1.42
CA GLU A 312 -29.84 -16.66 0.91
C GLU A 312 -30.90 -17.24 1.86
N GLY A 313 -31.08 -16.64 3.04
CA GLY A 313 -32.03 -17.21 4.01
C GLY A 313 -32.54 -16.34 5.15
N GLU A 314 -32.02 -15.13 5.40
CA GLU A 314 -32.42 -14.35 6.59
C GLU A 314 -32.60 -12.83 6.35
N LEU A 315 -33.12 -12.44 5.18
CA LEU A 315 -33.47 -11.03 4.89
C LEU A 315 -34.97 -10.80 4.63
N SER A 316 -35.84 -11.75 4.99
CA SER A 316 -37.30 -11.64 4.79
C SER A 316 -38.15 -11.52 6.06
N GLU A 317 -37.57 -11.47 7.27
CA GLU A 317 -38.38 -11.46 8.52
C GLU A 317 -38.34 -10.18 9.38
N GLU A 318 -37.58 -9.14 8.99
CA GLU A 318 -37.48 -7.89 9.77
C GLU A 318 -38.19 -6.66 9.15
N LEU A 319 -39.08 -6.88 8.19
CA LEU A 319 -39.96 -5.82 7.61
C LEU A 319 -41.44 -5.96 8.02
N GLY A 320 -41.67 -6.53 9.21
CA GLY A 320 -43.01 -6.94 9.66
C GLY A 320 -43.56 -6.23 10.89
N HIS A 321 -43.04 -5.08 11.36
CA HIS A 321 -43.71 -4.33 12.43
C HIS A 321 -43.35 -2.84 12.42
N ASN A 322 -44.21 -2.01 11.81
CA ASN A 322 -44.62 -0.68 12.29
C ASN A 322 -45.56 0.00 11.28
N LEU A 323 -46.82 -0.45 11.29
CA LEU A 323 -48.04 0.27 10.90
C LEU A 323 -49.04 -0.18 11.98
N ASP A 324 -49.85 0.62 12.65
CA ASP A 324 -50.39 1.94 12.43
C ASP A 324 -51.00 2.32 13.79
N GLY A 325 -50.66 3.50 14.29
CA GLY A 325 -51.04 3.95 15.63
C GLY A 325 -51.57 5.36 15.57
N GLY A 326 -52.88 5.50 15.84
CA GLY A 326 -53.47 6.71 16.39
C GLY A 326 -54.09 7.65 15.37
N ALA A 327 -55.36 7.41 15.04
CA ALA A 327 -56.29 8.47 14.67
C ALA A 327 -56.91 9.01 15.98
N ASP A 328 -56.52 10.22 16.37
CA ASP A 328 -57.29 11.13 17.21
C ASP A 328 -57.18 12.53 16.61
N GLU A 329 -58.33 13.21 16.57
CA GLU A 329 -58.69 14.55 16.03
C GLU A 329 -59.11 14.66 14.55
#